data_AF-A0A7C1LXW7-F1
#
_entry.id   AF-A0A7C1LXW7-F1
#
_cell.length_a   1.000
_cell.length_b   1.000
_cell.length_c   1.000
_cell.angle_alpha   90.00
_cell.angle_beta   90.00
_cell.angle_gamma   90.00
#
_symmetry.space_group_name_H-M   'P 1'
#
loop_
_entity.id
_entity.type
_entity.pdbx_description
1 polymer ?
#
loop_
_entity_poly.entity_id
_entity_poly.type
_entity_poly.pdbx_seq_one_letter_code
_entity_poly.pdbx_strand_id
1 'polypeptide(L)'
;MHERKYRIMNDQLVKKVGEKPIPDDEPVFIFRAKDRKALAALVVYHMILDNLDYMAEVQKSITDFRRFQKDNPDKMVEPSS
;
A
#
# COMPACT_ATOMS: atom_id res chain seq x y z
N MET A 1 -0.76 15.04 2.73
CA MET A 1 -1.09 13.60 2.70
C MET A 1 -1.37 13.26 1.24
N HIS A 2 -0.65 12.30 0.63
CA HIS A 2 -0.89 11.98 -0.77
C HIS A 2 -2.26 11.33 -0.96
N GLU A 3 -2.95 11.69 -2.03
CA GLU A 3 -4.25 11.11 -2.32
C GLU A 3 -4.08 9.63 -2.69
N ARG A 4 -4.78 8.75 -1.97
CA ARG A 4 -4.70 7.30 -2.19
C ARG A 4 -5.53 6.89 -3.41
N LYS A 5 -4.96 6.01 -4.24
CA LYS A 5 -5.53 5.53 -5.51
C LYS A 5 -6.85 4.77 -5.38
N TYR A 6 -7.13 4.21 -4.21
CA TYR A 6 -8.32 3.39 -3.96
C TYR A 6 -9.15 3.95 -2.81
N ARG A 7 -10.46 3.70 -2.85
CA ARG A 7 -11.41 3.90 -1.74
C ARG A 7 -12.29 2.68 -1.59
N ILE A 8 -12.90 2.52 -0.41
CA ILE A 8 -13.97 1.54 -0.21
C ILE A 8 -15.29 2.21 -0.60
N MET A 9 -16.09 1.57 -1.44
CA MET A 9 -17.42 2.01 -1.84
C MET A 9 -18.30 0.78 -2.06
N ASN A 10 -19.47 0.72 -1.43
CA ASN A 10 -20.40 -0.44 -1.48
C ASN A 10 -19.69 -1.78 -1.23
N ASP A 11 -18.89 -1.86 -0.16
CA ASP A 11 -18.09 -3.03 0.23
C ASP A 11 -17.04 -3.50 -0.80
N GLN A 12 -16.77 -2.71 -1.84
CA GLN A 12 -15.76 -2.99 -2.85
C GLN A 12 -14.57 -2.04 -2.76
N LEU A 13 -13.38 -2.54 -3.11
CA LEU A 13 -12.21 -1.70 -3.33
C LEU A 13 -12.30 -1.09 -4.74
N VAL A 14 -12.42 0.23 -4.82
CA VAL A 14 -12.69 0.95 -6.07
C VAL A 14 -11.54 1.89 -6.40
N LYS A 15 -11.06 1.88 -7.65
CA LYS A 15 -10.11 2.89 -8.14
C LYS A 15 -10.79 4.25 -8.10
N LYS A 16 -10.20 5.23 -7.42
CA LYS A 16 -10.74 6.60 -7.38
C LYS A 16 -10.89 7.19 -8.77
N VAL A 17 -9.89 6.96 -9.61
CA VAL A 17 -9.93 7.40 -11.02
C VAL A 17 -10.72 6.38 -11.82
N GLY A 18 -11.84 6.83 -12.40
CA GLY A 18 -12.72 6.02 -13.26
C GLY A 18 -13.73 5.16 -12.51
N GLU A 19 -13.74 5.19 -11.17
CA GLU A 19 -14.72 4.53 -10.30
C GLU A 19 -14.97 3.04 -10.60
N LYS A 20 -13.96 2.35 -11.16
CA LYS A 20 -14.06 0.92 -11.47
C LYS A 20 -13.72 0.08 -10.23
N PRO A 21 -14.61 -0.83 -9.79
CA PRO A 21 -14.26 -1.80 -8.76
C PRO A 21 -13.14 -2.70 -9.25
N ILE A 22 -12.34 -3.21 -8.31
CA ILE A 22 -11.45 -4.33 -8.60
C ILE A 22 -12.33 -5.56 -8.91
N PRO A 23 -12.05 -6.33 -9.98
CA PRO A 23 -12.79 -7.54 -10.30
C PRO A 23 -12.79 -8.56 -9.16
N ASP A 24 -13.89 -9.28 -8.99
CA ASP A 24 -14.04 -10.28 -7.92
C ASP A 24 -13.12 -11.50 -8.09
N ASP A 25 -12.64 -11.73 -9.32
CA ASP A 25 -11.70 -12.80 -9.68
C ASP A 25 -10.22 -12.37 -9.58
N GLU A 26 -9.94 -11.11 -9.26
CA GLU A 26 -8.59 -10.61 -9.04
C GLU A 26 -8.22 -10.77 -7.55
N PRO A 27 -7.27 -11.66 -7.19
CA PRO A 27 -6.83 -11.76 -5.80
C PRO A 27 -6.12 -10.48 -5.36
N VAL A 28 -6.63 -9.87 -4.29
CA VAL A 28 -6.07 -8.63 -3.73
C VAL A 28 -5.36 -8.91 -2.41
N PHE A 29 -4.18 -8.32 -2.23
CA PHE A 29 -3.49 -8.24 -0.94
C PHE A 29 -3.30 -6.78 -0.52
N ILE A 30 -3.39 -6.50 0.78
CA ILE A 30 -3.27 -5.15 1.34
C ILE A 30 -2.18 -5.14 2.40
N PHE A 31 -1.20 -4.24 2.24
CA PHE A 31 -0.24 -3.93 3.29
C PHE A 31 -0.73 -2.79 4.17
N ARG A 32 -0.68 -2.98 5.50
CA ARG A 32 -0.91 -1.89 6.46
C ARG A 32 0.42 -1.38 6.97
N ALA A 33 0.52 -0.08 7.23
CA ALA A 33 1.75 0.53 7.72
C ALA A 33 2.22 -0.01 9.08
N LYS A 34 1.28 -0.53 9.88
CA LYS A 34 1.56 -1.19 11.16
C LYS A 34 2.14 -2.60 11.04
N ASP A 35 2.06 -3.22 9.86
CA ASP A 35 2.58 -4.57 9.65
C ASP A 35 4.12 -4.47 9.52
N ARG A 36 4.84 -5.14 10.42
CA ARG A 36 6.29 -4.97 10.61
C ARG A 36 7.10 -5.26 9.34
N LYS A 37 6.66 -6.22 8.52
CA LYS A 37 7.34 -6.66 7.29
C LYS A 37 6.88 -5.92 6.02
N ALA A 38 5.82 -5.13 6.08
CA ALA A 38 5.27 -4.51 4.88
C ALA A 38 6.24 -3.52 4.22
N LEU A 39 7.02 -2.77 5.02
CA LEU A 39 8.04 -1.87 4.47
C LEU A 39 9.11 -2.64 3.66
N ALA A 40 9.56 -3.80 4.16
CA ALA A 40 10.55 -4.62 3.47
C ALA A 40 9.99 -5.13 2.14
N ALA A 41 8.76 -5.63 2.14
CA ALA A 41 8.08 -6.07 0.92
C ALA A 41 7.92 -4.94 -0.11
N LEU A 42 7.54 -3.73 0.33
CA LEU A 42 7.42 -2.56 -0.56
C LEU A 42 8.77 -2.14 -1.17
N VAL A 43 9.86 -2.22 -0.41
CA VAL A 43 11.20 -1.91 -0.92
C VAL A 43 11.62 -2.92 -2.00
N VAL A 44 11.39 -4.22 -1.78
CA VAL A 44 11.68 -5.25 -2.80
C VAL A 44 10.81 -5.04 -4.04
N TYR A 45 9.51 -4.78 -3.84
CA TYR A 45 8.60 -4.49 -4.96
C TYR A 45 9.06 -3.26 -5.77
N HIS A 46 9.53 -2.20 -5.11
CA HIS A 46 10.08 -1.03 -5.79
C HIS A 46 11.31 -1.34 -6.63
N MET A 47 12.17 -2.27 -6.19
CA MET A 47 13.42 -2.62 -6.89
C MET A 47 13.18 -3.37 -8.22
N ILE A 48 12.01 -3.96 -8.42
CA ILE A 48 11.69 -4.77 -9.60
C ILE A 48 10.75 -4.07 -10.59
N LEU A 49 10.51 -2.76 -10.40
CA LEU A 49 9.69 -1.96 -11.31
C LEU A 49 10.54 -1.39 -12.44
N ASP A 50 10.02 -1.49 -13.67
CA ASP A 50 10.70 -0.96 -14.88
C ASP A 50 10.18 0.41 -15.33
N ASN A 51 9.10 0.91 -14.70
CA ASN A 51 8.45 2.16 -15.07
C ASN A 51 8.69 3.24 -14.01
N LEU A 52 9.28 4.37 -14.41
CA LEU A 52 9.65 5.46 -13.52
C LEU A 52 8.47 6.11 -12.78
N ASP A 53 7.30 6.22 -13.42
CA ASP A 53 6.11 6.78 -12.79
C ASP A 53 5.59 5.85 -11.69
N TYR A 54 5.60 4.53 -11.93
CA TYR A 54 5.22 3.54 -10.93
C TYR A 54 6.21 3.49 -9.77
N MET A 55 7.52 3.60 -10.05
CA MET A 55 8.54 3.71 -9.03
C MET A 55 8.29 4.92 -8.12
N ALA A 56 8.00 6.10 -8.70
CA ALA A 56 7.70 7.30 -7.93
C ALA A 56 6.48 7.13 -7.02
N GLU A 57 5.42 6.48 -7.49
CA GLU A 57 4.22 6.20 -6.68
C GLU A 57 4.50 5.21 -5.53
N VAL A 58 5.27 4.15 -5.77
CA VAL A 58 5.67 3.21 -4.71
C VAL A 58 6.62 3.88 -3.71
N GLN A 59 7.53 4.72 -4.17
CA GLN A 59 8.45 5.47 -3.31
C GLN A 59 7.70 6.41 -2.35
N LYS A 60 6.60 7.03 -2.77
CA LYS A 60 5.72 7.79 -1.86
C LYS A 60 5.13 6.91 -0.76
N SER A 61 4.71 5.69 -1.10
CA SER A 61 4.19 4.73 -0.12
C SER A 61 5.28 4.26 0.86
N ILE A 62 6.50 3.98 0.38
CA ILE A 62 7.66 3.66 1.23
C ILE A 62 7.92 4.79 2.24
N THR A 63 7.92 6.04 1.78
CA THR A 63 8.11 7.22 2.65
C THR A 63 7.03 7.31 3.71
N ASP A 64 5.75 7.13 3.35
CA ASP A 64 4.64 7.13 4.28
C ASP A 64 4.75 6.00 5.32
N PHE A 65 5.16 4.79 4.90
CA PHE A 65 5.37 3.65 5.79
C PHE A 65 6.54 3.92 6.76
N ARG A 66 7.68 4.40 6.28
CA ARG A 66 8.82 4.77 7.13
C ARG A 66 8.42 5.80 8.18
N ARG A 67 7.68 6.84 7.79
CA ARG A 67 7.18 7.85 8.73
C ARG A 67 6.25 7.22 9.77
N PHE A 68 5.28 6.41 9.35
CA PHE A 68 4.37 5.74 10.28
C PHE A 68 5.13 4.86 11.29
N GLN A 69 6.08 4.04 10.84
CA GLN A 69 6.86 3.16 11.73
C GLN A 69 7.71 3.96 12.72
N LYS A 70 8.35 5.04 12.26
CA LYS A 70 9.13 5.94 13.12
C LYS A 70 8.27 6.61 14.19
N ASP A 71 7.09 7.09 13.79
CA ASP A 71 6.23 7.89 14.67
C ASP A 71 5.33 7.02 15.57
N ASN A 72 5.22 5.71 15.31
CA ASN A 72 4.34 4.78 16.02
C ASN A 72 5.00 3.41 16.29
N PRO A 73 6.18 3.35 16.95
CA PRO A 73 6.90 2.10 17.15
C PRO A 73 6.10 1.07 17.99
N ASP A 74 5.25 1.54 18.90
CA ASP A 74 4.36 0.77 19.76
C ASP A 74 3.21 0.09 19.00
N LYS A 75 2.83 0.61 17.83
CA LYS A 75 1.74 0.07 17.01
C LYS A 75 2.19 -1.03 16.06
N MET A 76 3.49 -1.32 16.02
CA MET A 76 4.10 -2.24 15.05
C MET A 76 3.87 -3.71 15.41
N VAL A 77 3.07 -4.40 14.60
CA VAL A 77 2.66 -5.79 14.81
C VAL A 77 3.21 -6.70 13.72
N GLU A 78 3.51 -7.95 14.07
CA GLU A 78 3.64 -9.01 13.07
C GLU A 78 2.23 -9.44 12.63
N PRO A 79 2.03 -9.82 11.35
CA PRO A 79 0.77 -10.42 10.93
C PRO A 79 0.55 -11.72 11.71
N SER A 80 -0.47 -11.74 12.57
CA SER A 80 -0.98 -12.97 13.17
C SER A 80 -2.00 -13.60 12.21
N SER A 81 -2.05 -14.93 12.19
CA SER A 81 -3.12 -15.69 11.51
C SER A 81 -4.51 -15.30 11.98
#